data_AF-A0A3P8BZG2-F1
#
_entry.id   AF-A0A3P8BZG2-F1
#
_cell.length_a   1.000
_cell.length_b   1.000
_cell.length_c   1.000
_cell.angle_alpha   90.00
_cell.angle_beta   90.00
_cell.angle_gamma   90.00
#
_symmetry.space_group_name_H-M   'P 1'
#
loop_
_entity.id
_entity.type
_entity.pdbx_description
1 polymer ?
#
loop_
_entity_poly.entity_id
_entity_poly.type
_entity_poly.pdbx_seq_one_letter_code
_entity_poly.pdbx_strand_id
1 'polypeptide(L)'
;MDKLVSSDTVLGSSTSTIPASKFTENLTHRSQCLVAHPVNPPLYLTLVEMVPAPWTDDATMAKACDVMRSIGQEPVRLHKEVLGFAVNRLQYVILAEAWRLVADDVLSPEDVDKGSENAGVRDYFARYGDGIRKVLADMGPTPTFEEAPVLERMEKFLNHSMPLDSLTAMRGERERNLAHLASLKKKLD
;
A
#
# COMPACT_ATOMS: atom_id res chain seq x y z
N MET A 1 -10.08 -13.95 21.62
CA MET A 1 -9.17 -12.88 22.10
C MET A 1 -9.93 -11.82 22.86
N ASP A 2 -10.98 -11.21 22.29
CA ASP A 2 -11.73 -10.09 22.89
C ASP A 2 -12.11 -10.26 24.38
N LYS A 3 -12.61 -11.41 24.80
CA LYS A 3 -12.99 -11.67 26.22
C LYS A 3 -11.82 -11.84 27.19
N LEU A 4 -10.58 -11.94 26.69
CA LEU A 4 -9.41 -12.34 27.47
C LEU A 4 -8.36 -11.24 27.58
N VAL A 5 -8.37 -10.27 26.67
CA VAL A 5 -7.37 -9.21 26.63
C VAL A 5 -7.71 -8.09 27.60
N SER A 6 -6.69 -7.37 28.05
CA SER A 6 -6.87 -6.14 28.82
C SER A 6 -7.29 -4.98 27.93
N SER A 7 -7.79 -3.90 28.54
CA SER A 7 -8.13 -2.65 27.84
C SER A 7 -6.93 -1.89 27.26
N ASP A 8 -5.69 -2.32 27.54
CA ASP A 8 -4.46 -1.72 27.01
C ASP A 8 -3.82 -2.55 25.87
N THR A 9 -4.40 -3.70 25.52
CA THR A 9 -3.85 -4.60 24.50
C THR A 9 -4.29 -4.19 23.09
N VAL A 10 -3.34 -3.87 22.20
CA VAL A 10 -3.65 -3.63 20.77
C VAL A 10 -3.98 -4.95 20.08
N LEU A 11 -5.06 -4.97 19.28
CA LEU A 11 -5.50 -6.12 18.48
C LEU A 11 -5.30 -5.81 16.98
N GLY A 12 -4.20 -6.28 16.41
CA GLY A 12 -3.88 -6.11 14.99
C GLY A 12 -4.26 -7.33 14.14
N SER A 13 -4.98 -7.12 13.04
CA SER A 13 -5.17 -8.13 11.98
C SER A 13 -4.16 -7.89 10.85
N SER A 14 -3.60 -8.96 10.27
CA SER A 14 -2.72 -8.88 9.09
C SER A 14 -3.46 -9.10 7.77
N THR A 15 -4.79 -8.99 7.76
CA THR A 15 -5.58 -9.10 6.52
C THR A 15 -5.10 -8.09 5.47
N SER A 16 -5.09 -8.51 4.20
CA SER A 16 -4.64 -7.66 3.09
C SER A 16 -5.74 -6.85 2.43
N THR A 17 -7.02 -7.19 2.67
CA THR A 17 -8.14 -6.56 1.94
C THR A 17 -9.37 -6.27 2.76
N ILE A 18 -9.54 -6.91 3.93
CA ILE A 18 -10.79 -6.87 4.68
C ILE A 18 -10.73 -5.70 5.69
N PRO A 19 -11.61 -4.68 5.57
CA PRO A 19 -11.67 -3.59 6.54
C PRO A 19 -11.98 -4.11 7.95
N ALA A 20 -11.33 -3.53 8.97
CA ALA A 20 -11.52 -3.94 10.36
C ALA A 20 -12.98 -3.80 10.82
N SER A 21 -13.72 -2.82 10.28
CA SER A 21 -15.14 -2.67 10.60
C SER A 21 -15.98 -3.92 10.33
N LYS A 22 -15.60 -4.73 9.33
CA LYS A 22 -16.37 -5.91 8.90
C LYS A 22 -16.34 -7.06 9.91
N PHE A 23 -15.39 -7.08 10.82
CA PHE A 23 -15.23 -8.19 11.77
C PHE A 23 -15.01 -7.74 13.22
N THR A 24 -14.99 -6.44 13.50
CA THR A 24 -14.76 -5.91 14.87
C THR A 24 -15.95 -5.17 15.47
N GLU A 25 -17.03 -4.98 14.72
CA GLU A 25 -18.19 -4.16 15.12
C GLU A 25 -18.81 -4.55 16.46
N ASN A 26 -18.92 -5.86 16.69
CA ASN A 26 -19.57 -6.45 17.87
C ASN A 26 -18.58 -6.85 18.98
N LEU A 27 -17.32 -6.41 18.90
CA LEU A 27 -16.32 -6.68 19.93
C LEU A 27 -16.43 -5.68 21.08
N THR A 28 -16.14 -6.14 22.29
CA THR A 28 -16.10 -5.32 23.50
C THR A 28 -14.94 -4.32 23.41
N HIS A 29 -13.76 -4.79 23.02
CA HIS A 29 -12.53 -4.00 22.87
C HIS A 29 -12.32 -3.50 21.44
N ARG A 30 -13.42 -3.17 20.73
CA ARG A 30 -13.33 -2.78 19.31
C ARG A 30 -12.45 -1.56 19.06
N SER A 31 -12.36 -0.63 20.00
CA SER A 31 -11.50 0.56 19.88
C SER A 31 -10.00 0.26 19.94
N GLN A 32 -9.63 -0.95 20.37
CA GLN A 32 -8.27 -1.48 20.36
C GLN A 32 -7.94 -2.26 19.08
N CYS A 33 -8.91 -2.43 18.18
CA CYS A 33 -8.73 -3.21 16.96
C CYS A 33 -8.28 -2.34 15.78
N LEU A 34 -7.36 -2.86 14.97
CA LEU A 34 -6.88 -2.24 13.73
C LEU A 34 -6.40 -3.31 12.73
N VAL A 35 -6.12 -2.89 11.50
CA VAL A 35 -5.32 -3.69 10.57
C VAL A 35 -3.89 -3.17 10.57
N ALA A 36 -2.93 -4.09 10.67
CA ALA A 36 -1.52 -3.87 10.44
C ALA A 36 -1.11 -4.83 9.30
N HIS A 37 -1.22 -4.37 8.06
CA HIS A 37 -1.01 -5.16 6.86
C HIS A 37 0.45 -5.02 6.39
N PRO A 38 1.29 -6.04 6.58
CA PRO A 38 2.67 -6.00 6.10
C PRO A 38 2.74 -6.34 4.60
N VAL A 39 3.74 -5.81 3.90
CA VAL A 39 4.01 -6.18 2.50
C VAL A 39 4.93 -7.40 2.44
N ASN A 40 4.61 -8.37 1.58
CA ASN A 40 5.38 -9.60 1.43
C ASN A 40 6.58 -9.42 0.47
N PRO A 41 7.80 -9.86 0.81
CA PRO A 41 8.22 -10.50 2.06
C PRO A 41 8.49 -9.48 3.20
N PRO A 42 7.86 -9.63 4.38
CA PRO A 42 7.87 -8.62 5.45
C PRO A 42 9.23 -8.45 6.16
N LEU A 43 10.16 -9.37 5.92
CA LEU A 43 11.54 -9.29 6.41
C LEU A 43 12.41 -8.35 5.58
N TYR A 44 12.03 -8.08 4.33
CA TYR A 44 12.81 -7.25 3.40
C TYR A 44 12.04 -5.99 2.97
N LEU A 45 10.72 -6.06 2.95
CA LEU A 45 9.84 -4.93 2.70
C LEU A 45 9.29 -4.44 4.03
N THR A 46 9.82 -3.32 4.52
CA THR A 46 9.52 -2.78 5.85
C THR A 46 8.17 -2.04 5.92
N LEU A 47 7.48 -1.86 4.80
CA LEU A 47 6.21 -1.14 4.76
C LEU A 47 5.09 -1.92 5.46
N VAL A 48 4.39 -1.26 6.38
CA VAL A 48 3.19 -1.81 7.04
C VAL A 48 2.05 -0.79 6.95
N GLU A 49 0.95 -1.16 6.28
CA GLU A 49 -0.25 -0.33 6.27
C GLU A 49 -0.99 -0.45 7.60
N MET A 50 -1.07 0.67 8.33
CA MET A 50 -1.79 0.77 9.59
C MET A 50 -3.17 1.37 9.31
N VAL A 51 -4.23 0.57 9.39
CA VAL A 51 -5.57 0.96 8.96
C VAL A 51 -6.54 0.95 10.15
N PRO A 52 -7.13 2.11 10.51
CA PRO A 52 -8.12 2.19 11.58
C PRO A 52 -9.51 1.76 11.09
N ALA A 53 -10.29 1.15 11.99
CA ALA A 53 -11.75 1.10 11.88
C ALA A 53 -12.34 2.45 12.35
N PRO A 54 -13.63 2.75 12.07
CA PRO A 54 -14.27 4.00 12.49
C PRO A 54 -14.27 4.27 14.00
N TRP A 55 -14.08 3.22 14.81
CA TRP A 55 -14.06 3.28 16.28
C TRP A 55 -12.68 3.05 16.89
N THR A 56 -11.63 2.84 16.08
CA THR A 56 -10.27 2.64 16.59
C THR A 56 -9.78 3.92 17.25
N ASP A 57 -9.26 3.82 18.47
CA ASP A 57 -8.72 4.97 19.19
C ASP A 57 -7.41 5.46 18.55
N ASP A 58 -7.24 6.78 18.50
CA ASP A 58 -5.99 7.40 18.01
C ASP A 58 -4.78 6.97 18.85
N ALA A 59 -4.96 6.78 20.16
CA ALA A 59 -3.92 6.28 21.06
C ALA A 59 -3.53 4.84 20.73
N THR A 60 -4.50 3.97 20.40
CA THR A 60 -4.25 2.60 19.93
C THR A 60 -3.43 2.62 18.64
N MET A 61 -3.81 3.47 17.68
CA MET A 61 -3.07 3.62 16.42
C MET A 61 -1.64 4.11 16.64
N ALA A 62 -1.43 5.11 17.50
CA ALA A 62 -0.12 5.64 17.83
C ALA A 62 0.77 4.54 18.46
N LYS A 63 0.25 3.86 19.49
CA LYS A 63 0.95 2.74 20.17
C LYS A 63 1.35 1.65 19.18
N ALA A 64 0.45 1.28 18.27
CA ALA A 64 0.73 0.26 17.26
C ALA A 64 1.82 0.70 16.25
N CYS A 65 1.80 1.96 15.83
CA CYS A 65 2.85 2.51 14.98
C CYS A 65 4.20 2.51 15.68
N ASP A 66 4.25 2.86 16.96
CA ASP A 66 5.49 2.87 17.73
C ASP A 66 6.05 1.46 17.92
N VAL A 67 5.19 0.46 18.12
CA VAL A 67 5.61 -0.95 18.11
C VAL A 67 6.24 -1.33 16.77
N MET A 68 5.60 -1.01 15.64
CA MET A 68 6.14 -1.30 14.31
C MET A 68 7.51 -0.63 14.08
N ARG A 69 7.65 0.65 14.45
CA ARG A 69 8.94 1.36 14.37
C ARG A 69 10.02 0.70 15.23
N SER A 70 9.68 0.27 16.44
CA SER A 70 10.66 -0.35 17.36
C SER A 70 11.22 -1.68 16.86
N ILE A 71 10.50 -2.37 15.97
CA ILE A 71 10.96 -3.61 15.32
C ILE A 71 11.55 -3.37 13.92
N GLY A 72 11.84 -2.12 13.55
CA GLY A 72 12.47 -1.75 12.28
C GLY A 72 11.52 -1.70 11.08
N GLN A 73 10.21 -1.73 11.31
CA GLN A 73 9.20 -1.57 10.26
C GLN A 73 8.86 -0.08 10.06
N GLU A 74 8.31 0.25 8.91
CA GLU A 74 7.91 1.57 8.45
C GLU A 74 6.38 1.64 8.35
N PRO A 75 5.67 1.96 9.45
CA PRO A 75 4.22 2.04 9.44
C PRO A 75 3.72 3.25 8.66
N VAL A 76 2.79 3.03 7.74
CA VAL A 76 2.04 4.08 7.03
C VAL A 76 0.60 4.07 7.52
N ARG A 77 0.21 5.14 8.21
CA ARG A 77 -1.12 5.30 8.77
C ARG A 77 -2.11 5.76 7.70
N LEU A 78 -3.12 4.93 7.42
CA LEU A 78 -4.28 5.34 6.63
C LEU A 78 -5.21 6.20 7.49
N HIS A 79 -5.82 7.21 6.87
CA HIS A 79 -6.79 8.08 7.55
C HIS A 79 -8.13 7.39 7.80
N LYS A 80 -8.52 6.46 6.90
CA LYS A 80 -9.74 5.65 7.00
C LYS A 80 -9.53 4.33 6.28
N GLU A 81 -10.30 3.33 6.66
CA GLU A 81 -10.37 2.08 5.92
C GLU A 81 -11.02 2.25 4.54
N VAL A 82 -10.49 1.48 3.58
CA VAL A 82 -11.03 1.31 2.23
C VAL A 82 -10.80 -0.14 1.80
N LEU A 83 -11.64 -0.68 0.93
CA LEU A 83 -11.47 -2.05 0.44
C LEU A 83 -10.15 -2.18 -0.31
N GLY A 84 -9.31 -3.14 0.10
CA GLY A 84 -7.98 -3.37 -0.47
C GLY A 84 -6.88 -2.44 0.03
N PHE A 85 -7.18 -1.47 0.91
CA PHE A 85 -6.20 -0.50 1.42
C PHE A 85 -5.48 0.27 0.30
N ALA A 86 -4.36 0.95 0.58
CA ALA A 86 -3.71 1.80 -0.40
C ALA A 86 -2.81 0.99 -1.36
N VAL A 87 -1.98 0.10 -0.83
CA VAL A 87 -0.99 -0.65 -1.62
C VAL A 87 -1.66 -1.52 -2.68
N ASN A 88 -2.65 -2.34 -2.31
CA ASN A 88 -3.31 -3.19 -3.32
C ASN A 88 -4.11 -2.38 -4.33
N ARG A 89 -4.69 -1.25 -3.94
CA ARG A 89 -5.40 -0.38 -4.90
C ARG A 89 -4.45 0.14 -5.97
N LEU A 90 -3.25 0.59 -5.59
CA LEU A 90 -2.22 0.99 -6.56
C LEU A 90 -1.76 -0.18 -7.42
N GLN A 91 -1.46 -1.32 -6.78
CA GLN A 91 -0.99 -2.52 -7.47
C GLN A 91 -2.01 -3.04 -8.49
N TYR A 92 -3.29 -3.08 -8.13
CA TYR A 92 -4.32 -3.66 -8.98
C TYR A 92 -4.66 -2.77 -10.17
N VAL A 93 -4.50 -1.45 -10.08
CA VAL A 93 -4.59 -0.56 -11.26
C VAL A 93 -3.50 -0.91 -12.27
N ILE A 94 -2.25 -1.04 -11.82
CA ILE A 94 -1.11 -1.42 -12.67
C ILE A 94 -1.36 -2.81 -13.27
N LEU A 95 -1.80 -3.77 -12.47
CA LEU A 95 -2.09 -5.13 -12.93
C LEU A 95 -3.23 -5.18 -13.96
N ALA A 96 -4.30 -4.42 -13.73
CA ALA A 96 -5.43 -4.34 -14.64
C ALA A 96 -5.03 -3.71 -15.98
N GLU A 97 -4.18 -2.69 -15.96
CA GLU A 97 -3.67 -2.07 -17.18
C GLU A 97 -2.69 -2.98 -17.91
N ALA A 98 -1.76 -3.61 -17.20
CA ALA A 98 -0.86 -4.60 -17.78
C ALA A 98 -1.64 -5.75 -18.45
N TRP A 99 -2.71 -6.23 -17.81
CA TRP A 99 -3.59 -7.24 -18.39
C TRP A 99 -4.23 -6.77 -19.70
N ARG A 100 -4.75 -5.53 -19.75
CA ARG A 100 -5.33 -4.96 -20.97
C ARG A 100 -4.30 -4.85 -22.09
N LEU A 101 -3.13 -4.30 -21.79
CA LEU A 101 -2.05 -4.13 -22.78
C LEU A 101 -1.59 -5.47 -23.36
N VAL A 102 -1.54 -6.53 -22.56
CA VAL A 102 -1.25 -7.89 -23.05
C VAL A 102 -2.41 -8.47 -23.86
N ALA A 103 -3.65 -8.29 -23.39
CA ALA A 103 -4.85 -8.80 -24.07
C ALA A 103 -5.07 -8.14 -25.44
N ASP A 104 -4.71 -6.87 -25.57
CA ASP A 104 -4.81 -6.07 -26.80
C ASP A 104 -3.54 -6.17 -27.67
N ASP A 105 -2.61 -7.08 -27.35
CA ASP A 105 -1.35 -7.34 -28.08
C ASP A 105 -0.44 -6.09 -28.21
N VAL A 106 -0.55 -5.15 -27.27
CA VAL A 106 0.30 -3.94 -27.19
C VAL A 106 1.65 -4.25 -26.55
N LEU A 107 1.68 -5.18 -25.58
CA LEU A 107 2.90 -5.64 -24.90
C LEU A 107 2.90 -7.17 -24.77
N SER A 108 4.07 -7.78 -24.90
CA SER A 108 4.25 -9.19 -24.56
C SER A 108 4.23 -9.39 -23.03
N PRO A 109 3.79 -10.55 -22.50
CA PRO A 109 3.94 -10.88 -21.08
C PRO A 109 5.37 -10.72 -20.58
N GLU A 110 6.37 -11.07 -21.40
CA GLU A 110 7.79 -10.95 -21.09
C GLU A 110 8.22 -9.49 -20.93
N ASP A 111 7.67 -8.57 -21.73
CA ASP A 111 7.97 -7.13 -21.61
C ASP A 111 7.31 -6.50 -20.37
N VAL A 112 6.18 -7.03 -19.92
CA VAL A 112 5.56 -6.67 -18.64
C VAL A 112 6.41 -7.17 -17.46
N ASP A 113 7.01 -8.36 -17.61
CA ASP A 113 7.67 -9.10 -16.54
C ASP A 113 9.20 -8.90 -16.44
N LYS A 114 9.76 -7.81 -17.00
CA LYS A 114 11.20 -7.47 -16.86
C LYS A 114 11.64 -7.16 -15.42
N GLY A 115 10.88 -7.55 -14.40
CA GLY A 115 11.17 -7.29 -13.00
C GLY A 115 10.35 -8.05 -11.95
N SER A 116 9.53 -9.07 -12.27
CA SER A 116 8.85 -9.89 -11.25
C SER A 116 9.36 -11.33 -11.25
N GLU A 117 9.36 -11.95 -10.06
CA GLU A 117 9.58 -13.38 -9.92
C GLU A 117 8.29 -14.14 -10.31
N ASN A 118 8.43 -15.17 -11.14
CA ASN A 118 7.30 -15.99 -11.58
C ASN A 118 6.81 -16.91 -10.44
N ALA A 119 5.78 -16.46 -9.71
CA ALA A 119 5.10 -17.26 -8.68
C ALA A 119 3.95 -18.13 -9.22
N GLY A 120 3.76 -18.22 -10.54
CA GLY A 120 2.67 -18.97 -11.17
C GLY A 120 1.40 -18.13 -11.35
N VAL A 121 1.30 -17.41 -12.48
CA VAL A 121 0.23 -16.45 -12.78
C VAL A 121 -1.19 -17.02 -12.65
N ARG A 122 -1.43 -18.26 -13.09
CA ARG A 122 -2.76 -18.90 -13.05
C ARG A 122 -3.23 -19.14 -11.62
N ASP A 123 -2.33 -19.65 -10.78
CA ASP A 123 -2.63 -19.95 -9.39
C ASP A 123 -2.85 -18.66 -8.58
N TYR A 124 -2.05 -17.61 -8.84
CA TYR A 124 -2.25 -16.30 -8.24
C TYR A 124 -3.65 -15.74 -8.54
N PHE A 125 -4.07 -15.72 -9.81
CA PHE A 125 -5.39 -15.22 -10.19
C PHE A 125 -6.54 -16.13 -9.72
N ALA A 126 -6.31 -17.44 -9.59
CA ALA A 126 -7.30 -18.34 -8.99
C ALA A 126 -7.55 -18.02 -7.51
N ARG A 127 -6.50 -17.68 -6.75
CA ARG A 127 -6.59 -17.35 -5.32
C ARG A 127 -7.10 -15.93 -5.06
N TYR A 128 -6.59 -14.94 -5.81
CA TYR A 128 -6.78 -13.53 -5.49
C TYR A 128 -7.64 -12.76 -6.51
N GLY A 129 -7.94 -13.35 -7.66
CA GLY A 129 -8.63 -12.67 -8.76
C GLY A 129 -9.99 -12.09 -8.39
N ASP A 130 -10.73 -12.75 -7.51
CA ASP A 130 -12.00 -12.22 -7.02
C ASP A 130 -11.84 -10.98 -6.14
N GLY A 131 -10.84 -10.98 -5.26
CA GLY A 131 -10.48 -9.82 -4.44
C GLY A 131 -10.02 -8.64 -5.30
N ILE A 132 -9.18 -8.92 -6.32
CA ILE A 132 -8.71 -7.92 -7.28
C ILE A 132 -9.90 -7.26 -7.99
N ARG A 133 -10.83 -8.04 -8.54
CA ARG A 133 -12.02 -7.51 -9.22
C ARG A 133 -12.88 -6.66 -8.29
N LYS A 134 -13.11 -7.11 -7.06
CA LYS A 134 -13.91 -6.36 -6.07
C LYS A 134 -13.26 -5.02 -5.71
N VAL A 135 -11.94 -4.99 -5.51
CA VAL A 135 -11.21 -3.75 -5.21
C VAL A 135 -11.25 -2.80 -6.41
N LEU A 136 -11.05 -3.30 -7.63
CA LEU A 136 -11.14 -2.49 -8.85
C LEU A 136 -12.55 -1.91 -9.07
N ALA A 137 -13.60 -2.71 -8.82
CA ALA A 137 -14.98 -2.25 -8.93
C ALA A 137 -15.39 -1.23 -7.84
N ASP A 138 -14.69 -1.24 -6.70
CA ASP A 138 -14.84 -0.24 -5.62
C ASP A 138 -14.05 1.05 -5.89
N MET A 139 -13.30 1.13 -6.99
CA MET A 139 -12.66 2.38 -7.39
C MET A 139 -13.68 3.37 -7.96
N GLY A 140 -13.49 4.65 -7.61
CA GLY A 140 -14.26 5.73 -8.21
C GLY A 140 -13.92 5.91 -9.71
N PRO A 141 -14.62 6.81 -10.41
CA PRO A 141 -14.30 7.15 -11.78
C PRO A 141 -12.88 7.74 -11.88
N THR A 142 -12.31 7.74 -13.09
CA THR A 142 -11.06 8.44 -13.39
C THR A 142 -11.16 9.90 -12.90
N PRO A 143 -10.24 10.37 -12.04
CA PRO A 143 -10.22 11.76 -11.61
C PRO A 143 -10.08 12.71 -12.80
N THR A 144 -10.59 13.94 -12.68
CA THR A 144 -10.34 14.95 -13.73
C THR A 144 -8.93 15.54 -13.61
N PHE A 145 -8.30 15.38 -12.45
CA PHE A 145 -7.01 15.99 -12.10
C PHE A 145 -7.05 17.52 -12.04
N GLU A 146 -8.24 18.09 -11.89
CA GLU A 146 -8.51 19.52 -11.82
C GLU A 146 -9.08 19.94 -10.46
N GLU A 147 -9.25 18.99 -9.53
CA GLU A 147 -9.85 19.23 -8.23
C GLU A 147 -8.91 20.07 -7.35
N ALA A 148 -9.11 21.40 -7.36
CA ALA A 148 -8.24 22.38 -6.68
C ALA A 148 -7.85 22.00 -5.23
N PRO A 149 -8.77 21.58 -4.34
CA PRO A 149 -8.39 21.21 -2.97
C PRO A 149 -7.42 20.03 -2.88
N VAL A 150 -7.44 19.11 -3.87
CA VAL A 150 -6.50 17.98 -3.94
C VAL A 150 -5.14 18.47 -4.42
N LEU A 151 -5.13 19.25 -5.50
CA LEU A 151 -3.90 19.84 -6.07
C LEU A 151 -3.18 20.68 -5.03
N GLU A 152 -3.88 21.59 -4.34
CA GLU A 152 -3.28 22.45 -3.31
C GLU A 152 -2.64 21.65 -2.17
N ARG A 153 -3.26 20.54 -1.73
CA ARG A 153 -2.67 19.66 -0.71
C ARG A 153 -1.39 18.98 -1.22
N MET A 154 -1.40 18.51 -2.46
CA MET A 154 -0.25 17.87 -3.08
C MET A 154 0.89 18.87 -3.30
N GLU A 155 0.59 20.04 -3.87
CA GLU A 155 1.55 21.13 -4.08
C GLU A 155 2.16 21.59 -2.76
N LYS A 156 1.36 21.76 -1.71
CA LYS A 156 1.88 22.14 -0.39
C LYS A 156 2.91 21.12 0.13
N PHE A 157 2.62 19.82 0.00
CA PHE A 157 3.55 18.78 0.42
C PHE A 157 4.80 18.71 -0.48
N LEU A 158 4.61 18.75 -1.80
CA LEU A 158 5.68 18.65 -2.78
C LEU A 158 6.60 19.86 -2.72
N ASN A 159 6.08 21.09 -2.62
CA ASN A 159 6.89 22.29 -2.50
C ASN A 159 7.67 22.35 -1.18
N HIS A 160 7.18 21.71 -0.12
CA HIS A 160 7.92 21.58 1.13
C HIS A 160 9.04 20.53 1.03
N SER A 161 8.77 19.38 0.42
CA SER A 161 9.70 18.24 0.37
C SER A 161 10.68 18.30 -0.80
N MET A 162 10.28 18.95 -1.90
CA MET A 162 11.00 19.12 -3.16
C MET A 162 10.76 20.55 -3.68
N PRO A 163 11.39 21.57 -3.07
CA PRO A 163 11.25 22.95 -3.50
C PRO A 163 11.60 23.14 -4.99
N LEU A 164 10.84 24.00 -5.68
CA LEU A 164 10.97 24.18 -7.15
C LEU A 164 12.37 24.65 -7.57
N ASP A 165 13.03 25.46 -6.74
CA ASP A 165 14.39 25.96 -6.97
C ASP A 165 15.47 24.86 -6.84
N SER A 166 15.16 23.77 -6.14
CA SER A 166 16.06 22.65 -5.87
C SER A 166 15.89 21.50 -6.88
N LEU A 167 14.86 21.54 -7.73
CA LEU A 167 14.49 20.43 -8.63
C LEU A 167 15.62 19.99 -9.56
N THR A 168 16.41 20.92 -10.09
CA THR A 168 17.52 20.58 -11.00
C THR A 168 18.58 19.74 -10.29
N ALA A 169 18.95 20.12 -9.07
CA ALA A 169 19.93 19.36 -8.27
C ALA A 169 19.39 17.98 -7.90
N MET A 170 18.14 17.90 -7.46
CA MET A 170 17.47 16.63 -7.11
C MET A 170 17.36 15.68 -8.30
N ARG A 171 17.04 16.20 -9.50
CA ARG A 171 17.01 15.40 -10.73
C ARG A 171 18.38 14.81 -11.06
N GLY A 172 19.44 15.62 -10.93
CA GLY A 172 20.81 15.15 -11.15
C GLY A 172 21.23 14.06 -10.16
N GLU A 173 20.81 14.16 -8.89
CA GLU A 173 21.06 13.11 -7.90
C GLU A 173 20.30 11.82 -8.21
N ARG A 174 19.01 11.94 -8.54
CA ARG A 174 18.19 10.81 -8.99
C ARG A 174 18.84 10.08 -10.17
N GLU A 175 19.31 10.82 -11.18
CA GLU A 175 19.97 10.23 -12.35
C GLU A 175 21.24 9.46 -11.99
N ARG A 176 22.08 10.00 -11.08
CA ARG A 176 23.27 9.29 -10.59
C ARG A 176 22.90 8.00 -9.86
N ASN A 177 21.88 8.04 -9.00
CA ASN A 177 21.41 6.87 -8.26
C ASN A 177 20.83 5.81 -9.20
N LEU A 178 20.05 6.22 -10.21
CA LEU A 178 19.52 5.31 -11.22
C LEU A 178 20.62 4.68 -12.07
N ALA A 179 21.64 5.43 -12.46
CA ALA A 179 22.81 4.89 -13.17
C ALA A 179 23.57 3.86 -12.32
N HIS A 180 23.71 4.12 -11.02
CA HIS A 180 24.34 3.18 -10.09
C HIS A 180 23.51 1.90 -9.95
N LEU A 181 22.19 2.01 -9.73
CA LEU A 181 21.28 0.87 -9.63
C LEU A 181 21.28 0.03 -10.92
N ALA A 182 21.28 0.67 -12.10
CA ALA A 182 21.38 -0.02 -13.37
C ALA A 182 22.71 -0.78 -13.53
N SER A 183 23.82 -0.21 -13.05
CA SER A 183 25.11 -0.90 -13.01
C SER A 183 25.11 -2.10 -12.05
N LEU A 184 24.40 -2.04 -10.93
CA LEU A 184 24.29 -3.15 -9.99
C LEU A 184 23.45 -4.29 -10.58
N LYS A 185 22.32 -3.98 -11.20
CA LYS A 185 21.48 -4.99 -11.88
C LYS A 185 22.26 -5.78 -12.93
N LYS A 186 23.04 -5.10 -13.79
CA LYS A 186 23.91 -5.74 -14.79
C LYS A 186 25.00 -6.67 -14.23
N LYS A 187 25.30 -6.58 -12.92
CA LYS A 187 26.26 -7.48 -12.24
C LYS A 187 25.57 -8.67 -11.56
N LEU A 188 24.25 -8.63 -11.41
CA LEU A 188 23.44 -9.68 -10.81
C LEU A 188 22.88 -10.64 -11.88
N ASP A 189 22.71 -10.17 -13.11
CA ASP A 189 22.44 -10.96 -14.31
C ASP A 189 23.71 -11.62 -14.86
#